data_AF-A0A250IFY3-F1
#
_entry.id   AF-A0A250IFY3-F1
#
_cell.length_a   1.000
_cell.length_b   1.000
_cell.length_c   1.000
_cell.angle_alpha   90.00
_cell.angle_beta   90.00
_cell.angle_gamma   90.00
#
_symmetry.space_group_name_H-M   'P 1'
#
loop_
_entity.id
_entity.type
_entity.pdbx_description
1 polymer ?
#
loop_
_entity_poly.entity_id
_entity_poly.type
_entity_poly.pdbx_seq_one_letter_code
_entity_poly.pdbx_strand_id
1 'polypeptide(L)'
;MFKLRNALKLGCFFLGALAATPAVAQTTPQLVVEGVDVDYLGEGLFVSGRGFDNGTSPVVKLAGRSLEVKAVASDGKGLTVLFPSDLSGLVGSYLLTVSTGSAVAQNDAFSLTLGAAGPQGPSGLASLTKTALVSPGTNCAAGGVRIDTGVDSNRNALLDPWEVNTSMTRYICNGIQGPVGPVGQQGNTGHQGIKGDKGDKGDKGDKGDKGEKGDQGIPGGFTGSFSCINVNGPETSSRAFNSPSRATCPAPWIVTGGACRHGSGTVVGTGSVIYGNSYDCVLTGPTSGAGSVYAVARCCLVQ
;
A
#
# COMPACT_ATOMS: atom_id res chain seq x y z
N MET A 1 -78.46 57.74 41.95
CA MET A 1 -79.60 57.72 40.99
C MET A 1 -79.49 56.46 40.14
N PHE A 2 -80.60 55.73 40.07
CA PHE A 2 -81.06 54.83 38.99
C PHE A 2 -80.12 53.79 38.32
N LYS A 3 -80.52 52.52 38.51
CA LYS A 3 -80.40 51.35 37.61
C LYS A 3 -80.47 51.72 36.11
N LEU A 4 -79.83 50.93 35.23
CA LEU A 4 -80.48 49.90 34.37
C LEU A 4 -79.53 49.35 33.26
N ARG A 5 -79.65 48.01 33.04
CA ARG A 5 -79.62 47.24 31.77
C ARG A 5 -78.31 46.64 31.22
N ASN A 6 -78.25 45.30 31.35
CA ASN A 6 -78.04 44.26 30.33
C ASN A 6 -77.57 44.71 28.93
N ALA A 7 -76.48 44.10 28.46
CA ALA A 7 -76.30 43.76 27.04
C ALA A 7 -75.48 42.46 26.88
N LEU A 8 -76.12 41.51 26.21
CA LEU A 8 -75.69 40.21 25.72
C LEU A 8 -74.50 40.34 24.75
N LYS A 9 -73.44 39.52 24.90
CA LYS A 9 -72.46 39.28 23.81
C LYS A 9 -72.05 37.81 23.72
N LEU A 10 -72.73 37.15 22.77
CA LEU A 10 -72.28 36.11 21.84
C LEU A 10 -70.82 35.65 21.99
N GLY A 11 -70.62 34.46 22.57
CA GLY A 11 -69.32 33.78 22.60
C GLY A 11 -69.10 32.99 21.31
N CYS A 12 -68.12 33.41 20.49
CA CYS A 12 -67.64 32.66 19.33
C CYS A 12 -66.97 31.35 19.77
N PHE A 13 -67.55 30.22 19.37
CA PHE A 13 -66.87 28.93 19.32
C PHE A 13 -65.85 28.96 18.17
N PHE A 14 -64.56 29.11 18.47
CA PHE A 14 -63.49 28.75 17.54
C PHE A 14 -63.08 27.30 17.80
N LEU A 15 -63.59 26.40 16.96
CA LEU A 15 -63.08 25.04 16.80
C LEU A 15 -61.67 25.15 16.17
N GLY A 16 -60.64 25.20 17.02
CA GLY A 16 -59.26 25.09 16.58
C GLY A 16 -58.95 23.63 16.26
N ALA A 17 -58.80 23.30 14.97
CA ALA A 17 -58.30 22.01 14.54
C ALA A 17 -56.83 21.85 14.99
N LEU A 18 -56.59 21.02 16.00
CA LEU A 18 -55.25 20.55 16.36
C LEU A 18 -54.77 19.61 15.23
N ALA A 19 -53.97 20.13 14.31
CA ALA A 19 -53.21 19.29 13.40
C ALA A 19 -52.13 18.56 14.21
N ALA A 20 -52.37 17.29 14.55
CA ALA A 20 -51.33 16.42 15.06
C ALA A 20 -50.33 16.17 13.92
N THR A 21 -49.15 16.75 14.01
CA THR A 21 -48.04 16.35 13.15
C THR A 21 -47.67 14.90 13.47
N PRO A 22 -47.38 14.05 12.47
CA PRO A 22 -46.91 12.70 12.74
C PRO A 22 -45.58 12.79 13.48
N ALA A 23 -45.55 12.26 14.71
CA ALA A 23 -44.31 12.02 15.43
C ALA A 23 -43.51 10.99 14.61
N VAL A 24 -42.44 11.45 13.95
CA VAL A 24 -41.44 10.57 13.38
C VAL A 24 -40.85 9.79 14.56
N ALA A 25 -41.06 8.48 14.59
CA ALA A 25 -40.39 7.59 15.54
C ALA A 25 -38.90 7.60 15.21
N GLN A 26 -38.18 8.55 15.80
CA GLN A 26 -36.73 8.65 15.70
C GLN A 26 -36.17 7.49 16.53
N THR A 27 -35.82 6.39 15.87
CA THR A 27 -35.13 5.27 16.51
C THR A 27 -33.81 5.81 17.05
N THR A 28 -33.76 6.08 18.35
CA THR A 28 -32.55 6.54 19.02
C THR A 28 -31.51 5.43 18.84
N PRO A 29 -30.33 5.72 18.26
CA PRO A 29 -29.33 4.69 18.03
C PRO A 29 -28.93 4.09 19.38
N GLN A 30 -29.10 2.77 19.51
CA GLN A 30 -28.80 2.04 20.73
C GLN A 30 -27.31 2.14 21.05
N LEU A 31 -27.00 2.48 22.29
CA LEU A 31 -25.65 2.42 22.84
C LEU A 31 -25.20 0.94 22.86
N VAL A 32 -24.04 0.66 22.27
CA VAL A 32 -23.46 -0.69 22.28
C VAL A 32 -21.96 -0.58 22.53
N VAL A 33 -21.47 -1.37 23.49
CA VAL A 33 -20.04 -1.57 23.78
C VAL A 33 -19.60 -2.85 23.08
N GLU A 34 -18.68 -2.72 22.12
CA GLU A 34 -18.18 -3.85 21.32
C GLU A 34 -16.90 -4.43 21.90
N GLY A 35 -16.07 -3.60 22.53
CA GLY A 35 -14.81 -4.02 23.11
C GLY A 35 -14.26 -3.02 24.11
N VAL A 36 -13.37 -3.52 24.97
CA VAL A 36 -12.66 -2.73 25.97
C VAL A 36 -11.21 -3.18 25.99
N ASP A 37 -10.30 -2.26 25.65
CA ASP A 37 -8.87 -2.44 25.69
C ASP A 37 -8.28 -1.68 26.89
N VAL A 38 -7.48 -2.36 27.70
CA VAL A 38 -6.82 -1.78 28.87
C VAL A 38 -5.40 -1.42 28.49
N ASP A 39 -5.06 -0.13 28.52
CA ASP A 39 -3.70 0.34 28.31
C ASP A 39 -2.99 0.50 29.66
N TYR A 40 -2.31 -0.56 30.07
CA TYR A 40 -1.54 -0.58 31.32
C TYR A 40 -0.32 0.35 31.31
N LEU A 41 0.13 0.81 30.13
CA LEU A 41 1.29 1.69 29.96
C LEU A 41 0.89 3.15 29.72
N GLY A 42 -0.31 3.39 29.20
CA GLY A 42 -0.87 4.71 28.85
C GLY A 42 -1.95 5.25 29.79
N GLU A 43 -2.04 4.71 31.02
CA GLU A 43 -2.90 5.18 32.12
C GLU A 43 -4.41 5.21 31.81
N GLY A 44 -4.89 4.36 30.91
CA GLY A 44 -6.24 4.49 30.37
C GLY A 44 -6.91 3.19 29.97
N LEU A 45 -8.20 3.31 29.73
CA LEU A 45 -9.07 2.29 29.20
C LEU A 45 -9.71 2.83 27.92
N PHE A 46 -9.60 2.09 26.83
CA PHE A 46 -10.22 2.42 25.56
C PHE A 46 -11.47 1.57 25.38
N VAL A 47 -12.63 2.20 25.30
CA VAL A 47 -13.91 1.51 25.05
C VAL A 47 -14.28 1.75 23.59
N SER A 48 -14.46 0.67 22.83
CA SER A 48 -14.92 0.72 21.44
C SER A 48 -16.39 0.32 21.34
N GLY A 49 -17.11 0.92 20.40
CA GLY A 49 -18.54 0.70 20.24
C GLY A 49 -19.23 1.75 19.39
N ARG A 50 -20.49 2.05 19.72
CA ARG A 50 -21.33 3.01 18.99
C ARG A 50 -22.37 3.65 19.90
N GLY A 51 -22.82 4.84 19.52
CA GLY A 51 -23.84 5.61 20.26
C GLY A 51 -23.29 6.38 21.47
N PHE A 52 -21.98 6.66 21.48
CA PHE A 52 -21.32 7.42 22.55
C PHE A 52 -21.52 8.94 22.46
N ASP A 53 -21.90 9.43 21.29
CA ASP A 53 -22.02 10.85 20.92
C ASP A 53 -23.47 11.36 20.86
N ASN A 54 -24.38 10.73 21.62
CA ASN A 54 -25.82 11.00 21.62
C ASN A 54 -26.26 12.32 22.33
N GLY A 55 -25.41 13.36 22.30
CA GLY A 55 -25.72 14.70 22.84
C GLY A 55 -25.56 14.86 24.35
N THR A 56 -25.19 13.80 25.07
CA THR A 56 -24.85 13.82 26.50
C THR A 56 -23.46 13.20 26.69
N SER A 57 -22.70 13.73 27.65
CA SER A 57 -21.40 13.13 27.99
C SER A 57 -21.61 11.74 28.59
N PRO A 58 -20.97 10.69 28.03
CA PRO A 58 -21.11 9.34 28.54
C PRO A 58 -20.52 9.21 29.94
N VAL A 59 -21.18 8.43 30.78
CA VAL A 59 -20.71 8.03 32.11
C VAL A 59 -20.26 6.58 32.02
N VAL A 60 -18.98 6.34 32.31
CA VAL A 60 -18.41 5.00 32.38
C VAL A 60 -18.24 4.63 33.85
N LYS A 61 -18.69 3.44 34.24
CA LYS A 61 -18.44 2.89 35.58
C LYS A 61 -17.79 1.53 35.49
N LEU A 62 -16.90 1.23 36.43
CA LEU A 62 -16.29 -0.07 36.61
C LEU A 62 -16.53 -0.52 38.05
N ALA A 63 -17.13 -1.71 38.23
CA ALA A 63 -17.52 -2.21 39.56
C ALA A 63 -18.38 -1.20 40.36
N GLY A 64 -19.21 -0.42 39.67
CA GLY A 64 -20.05 0.62 40.26
C GLY A 64 -19.37 1.96 40.54
N ARG A 65 -18.04 2.08 40.35
CA ARG A 65 -17.29 3.34 40.49
C ARG A 65 -17.25 4.10 39.18
N SER A 66 -17.58 5.40 39.20
CA SER A 66 -17.49 6.26 38.02
C SER A 66 -16.03 6.51 37.65
N LEU A 67 -15.72 6.33 36.37
CA LEU A 67 -14.43 6.64 35.76
C LEU A 67 -14.52 7.94 34.98
N GLU A 68 -13.40 8.66 34.88
CA GLU A 68 -13.33 9.91 34.14
C GLU A 68 -13.18 9.64 32.64
N VAL A 69 -14.10 10.18 31.82
CA VAL A 69 -14.01 10.13 30.37
C VAL A 69 -13.17 11.32 29.89
N LYS A 70 -11.98 11.04 29.36
CA LYS A 70 -11.04 12.04 28.85
C LYS A 70 -11.45 12.56 27.47
N ALA A 71 -11.95 11.69 26.62
CA ALA A 71 -12.36 12.04 25.26
C ALA A 71 -13.39 11.05 24.70
N VAL A 72 -14.25 11.56 23.83
CA VAL A 72 -15.02 10.77 22.86
C VAL A 72 -14.33 10.92 21.52
N ALA A 73 -14.06 9.81 20.84
CA ALA A 73 -13.48 9.83 19.50
C ALA A 73 -14.39 10.61 18.54
N SER A 74 -13.78 11.32 17.59
CA SER A 74 -14.50 12.18 16.65
C SER A 74 -15.49 11.43 15.74
N ASP A 75 -15.33 10.11 15.62
CA ASP A 75 -16.23 9.22 14.87
C ASP A 75 -17.39 8.68 15.72
N GLY A 76 -17.46 9.04 17.01
CA GLY A 76 -18.48 8.57 17.95
C GLY A 76 -18.34 7.10 18.36
N LYS A 77 -17.24 6.43 18.00
CA LYS A 77 -17.05 4.98 18.19
C LYS A 77 -16.06 4.59 19.26
N GLY A 78 -15.41 5.56 19.90
CA GLY A 78 -14.39 5.32 20.91
C GLY A 78 -14.56 6.23 22.12
N LEU A 79 -14.24 5.71 23.31
CA LEU A 79 -14.06 6.49 24.53
C LEU A 79 -12.66 6.25 25.07
N THR A 80 -11.94 7.34 25.37
CA THR A 80 -10.74 7.28 26.18
C THR A 80 -11.14 7.59 27.62
N VAL A 81 -10.99 6.61 28.50
CA VAL A 81 -11.33 6.70 29.92
C VAL A 81 -10.05 6.63 30.73
N LEU A 82 -9.88 7.50 31.73
CA LEU A 82 -8.72 7.41 32.62
C LEU A 82 -8.86 6.18 33.52
N PHE A 83 -7.80 5.41 33.63
CA PHE A 83 -7.74 4.28 34.54
C PHE A 83 -7.24 4.80 35.89
N PRO A 84 -8.09 4.87 36.93
CA PRO A 84 -7.68 5.49 38.18
C PRO A 84 -6.64 4.59 38.88
N SER A 85 -5.62 5.24 39.44
CA SER A 85 -4.42 4.59 39.95
C SER A 85 -4.67 3.64 41.12
N ASP A 86 -5.81 3.79 41.81
CA ASP A 86 -6.30 2.93 42.87
C ASP A 86 -6.85 1.57 42.38
N LEU A 87 -7.03 1.40 41.06
CA LEU A 87 -7.47 0.15 40.44
C LEU A 87 -6.34 -0.69 39.85
N SER A 88 -5.09 -0.22 39.93
CA SER A 88 -3.89 -0.90 39.39
C SER A 88 -3.58 -2.27 40.01
N GLY A 89 -4.23 -2.63 41.12
CA GLY A 89 -4.13 -3.94 41.77
C GLY A 89 -5.37 -4.83 41.63
N LEU A 90 -6.36 -4.42 40.84
CA LEU A 90 -7.58 -5.21 40.64
C LEU A 90 -7.31 -6.40 39.71
N VAL A 91 -7.40 -7.61 40.25
CA VAL A 91 -7.36 -8.86 39.51
C VAL A 91 -8.73 -9.53 39.64
N GLY A 92 -9.38 -9.78 38.50
CA GLY A 92 -10.68 -10.44 38.46
C GLY A 92 -11.55 -9.98 37.30
N SER A 93 -12.78 -10.50 37.28
CA SER A 93 -13.80 -10.10 36.31
C SER A 93 -14.69 -9.02 36.91
N TYR A 94 -14.82 -7.92 36.18
CA TYR A 94 -15.58 -6.73 36.56
C TYR A 94 -16.61 -6.44 35.48
N LEU A 95 -17.76 -5.90 35.90
CA LEU A 95 -18.73 -5.35 34.97
C LEU A 95 -18.41 -3.88 34.73
N LEU A 96 -18.11 -3.53 33.48
CA LEU A 96 -18.03 -2.16 33.02
C LEU A 96 -19.39 -1.76 32.45
N THR A 97 -19.91 -0.60 32.87
CA THR A 97 -21.19 -0.08 32.36
C THR A 97 -20.96 1.28 31.72
N VAL A 98 -21.55 1.49 30.55
CA VAL A 98 -21.55 2.79 29.86
C VAL A 98 -22.99 3.28 29.79
N SER A 99 -23.18 4.56 30.11
CA SER A 99 -24.49 5.20 30.12
C SER A 99 -24.42 6.58 29.48
N THR A 100 -25.33 6.87 28.55
CA THR A 100 -25.55 8.23 28.01
C THR A 100 -26.88 8.83 28.52
N GLY A 101 -27.65 8.09 29.33
CA GLY A 101 -28.92 8.55 29.87
C GLY A 101 -29.69 7.46 30.60
N SER A 102 -30.96 7.73 30.95
CA SER A 102 -31.78 6.83 31.75
C SER A 102 -32.56 5.79 30.95
N ALA A 103 -32.67 5.94 29.61
CA ALA A 103 -33.38 4.97 28.79
C ALA A 103 -32.56 3.68 28.61
N VAL A 104 -33.23 2.53 28.50
CA VAL A 104 -32.56 1.23 28.32
C VAL A 104 -31.64 1.23 27.09
N ALA A 105 -32.07 1.86 25.99
CA ALA A 105 -31.26 1.98 24.77
C ALA A 105 -29.99 2.87 24.93
N GLN A 106 -29.87 3.60 26.04
CA GLN A 106 -28.73 4.47 26.37
C GLN A 106 -27.77 3.83 27.38
N ASN A 107 -27.95 2.55 27.70
CA ASN A 107 -27.15 1.83 28.68
C ASN A 107 -26.69 0.49 28.11
N ASP A 108 -25.41 0.19 28.26
CA ASP A 108 -24.86 -1.13 27.92
C ASP A 108 -23.75 -1.52 28.90
N ALA A 109 -23.44 -2.81 28.97
CA ALA A 109 -22.47 -3.35 29.89
C ALA A 109 -21.56 -4.39 29.25
N PHE A 110 -20.29 -4.36 29.63
CA PHE A 110 -19.25 -5.25 29.12
C PHE A 110 -18.52 -5.95 30.26
N SER A 111 -18.31 -7.26 30.12
CA SER A 111 -17.54 -8.04 31.10
C SER A 111 -16.05 -7.85 30.84
N LEU A 112 -15.39 -7.08 31.70
CA LEU A 112 -13.97 -6.77 31.62
C LEU A 112 -13.20 -7.65 32.61
N THR A 113 -12.21 -8.40 32.15
CA THR A 113 -11.28 -9.08 33.06
C THR A 113 -9.99 -8.27 33.16
N LEU A 114 -9.67 -7.84 34.37
CA LEU A 114 -8.41 -7.16 34.69
C LEU A 114 -7.47 -8.17 35.34
N GLY A 115 -6.23 -8.27 34.87
CA GLY A 115 -5.24 -9.21 35.40
C GLY A 115 -4.15 -9.51 34.39
N ALA A 116 -3.25 -10.43 34.73
CA ALA A 116 -2.23 -10.90 33.80
C ALA A 116 -2.89 -11.29 32.47
N ALA A 117 -2.43 -10.69 31.37
CA ALA A 117 -2.85 -11.08 30.04
C ALA A 117 -2.77 -12.60 29.95
N GLY A 118 -3.84 -13.24 29.46
CA GLY A 118 -3.79 -14.67 29.17
C GLY A 118 -2.56 -14.96 28.29
N PRO A 119 -2.00 -16.18 28.34
CA PRO A 119 -0.87 -16.52 27.48
C PRO A 119 -1.23 -16.12 26.04
N GLN A 120 -0.30 -15.48 25.34
CA GLN A 120 -0.50 -15.09 23.95
C GLN A 120 -1.08 -16.29 23.19
N GLY A 121 -2.16 -16.05 22.43
CA GLY A 121 -2.75 -17.09 21.59
C GLY A 121 -1.67 -17.72 20.69
N PRO A 122 -1.85 -18.98 20.26
CA PRO A 122 -0.90 -19.62 19.36
C PRO A 122 -0.69 -18.74 18.13
N SER A 123 0.55 -18.62 17.67
CA SER A 123 0.85 -17.92 16.42
C SER A 123 -0.03 -18.47 15.29
N GLY A 124 -0.56 -17.57 14.46
CA GLY A 124 -1.27 -17.94 13.25
C GLY A 124 -0.39 -18.75 12.29
N LEU A 125 -1.01 -19.46 11.35
CA LEU A 125 -0.28 -20.17 10.31
C LEU A 125 0.43 -19.18 9.37
N ALA A 126 1.61 -19.54 8.88
CA ALA A 126 2.38 -18.69 7.98
C ALA A 126 1.79 -18.74 6.57
N SER A 127 1.71 -17.59 5.90
CA SER A 127 1.42 -17.52 4.46
C SER A 127 2.75 -17.44 3.70
N LEU A 128 3.00 -18.41 2.83
CA LEU A 128 4.23 -18.54 2.08
C LEU A 128 4.01 -18.25 0.60
N THR A 129 5.05 -17.74 -0.04
CA THR A 129 5.10 -17.50 -1.48
C THR A 129 6.30 -18.22 -2.07
N LYS A 130 6.08 -19.00 -3.13
CA LYS A 130 7.12 -19.74 -3.84
C LYS A 130 7.11 -19.34 -5.31
N THR A 131 8.29 -19.10 -5.87
CA THR A 131 8.43 -18.82 -7.30
C THR A 131 9.07 -19.99 -8.03
N ALA A 132 8.65 -20.21 -9.27
CA ALA A 132 9.21 -21.24 -10.15
C ALA A 132 9.35 -20.69 -11.57
N LEU A 133 10.44 -21.06 -12.26
CA LEU A 133 10.60 -20.72 -13.67
C LEU A 133 9.59 -21.48 -14.52
N VAL A 134 9.05 -20.80 -15.53
CA VAL A 134 8.09 -21.35 -16.50
C VAL A 134 8.75 -21.37 -17.86
N SER A 135 8.86 -22.57 -18.43
CA SER A 135 9.32 -22.74 -19.81
C SER A 135 8.31 -22.16 -20.81
N PRO A 136 8.77 -21.73 -22.01
CA PRO A 136 7.88 -21.36 -23.11
C PRO A 136 6.80 -22.40 -23.35
N GLY A 137 5.52 -21.99 -23.33
CA GLY A 137 4.39 -22.89 -23.43
C GLY A 137 3.03 -22.21 -23.31
N THR A 138 2.02 -22.99 -22.96
CA THR A 138 0.60 -22.58 -22.92
C THR A 138 0.33 -21.44 -21.93
N ASN A 139 1.02 -21.42 -20.79
CA ASN A 139 0.84 -20.36 -19.78
C ASN A 139 1.60 -19.08 -20.14
N CYS A 140 2.80 -19.20 -20.71
CA CYS A 140 3.62 -18.07 -21.16
C CYS A 140 4.38 -18.42 -22.45
N ALA A 141 4.05 -17.73 -23.55
CA ALA A 141 4.61 -18.03 -24.88
C ALA A 141 6.14 -17.89 -24.96
N ALA A 142 6.73 -16.93 -24.24
CA ALA A 142 8.18 -16.71 -24.16
C ALA A 142 8.78 -17.19 -22.81
N GLY A 143 8.05 -18.05 -22.08
CA GLY A 143 8.38 -18.42 -20.71
C GLY A 143 8.15 -17.28 -19.72
N GLY A 144 8.52 -17.49 -18.46
CA GLY A 144 8.29 -16.52 -17.40
C GLY A 144 8.52 -17.08 -16.01
N VAL A 145 7.80 -16.53 -15.03
CA VAL A 145 7.83 -16.93 -13.62
C VAL A 145 6.42 -17.24 -13.15
N ARG A 146 6.24 -18.39 -12.49
CA ARG A 146 5.04 -18.76 -11.73
C ARG A 146 5.25 -18.36 -10.28
N ILE A 147 4.23 -17.77 -9.69
CA ILE A 147 4.15 -17.40 -8.28
C ILE A 147 3.02 -18.23 -7.66
N ASP A 148 3.37 -19.10 -6.73
CA ASP A 148 2.46 -19.92 -5.96
C ASP A 148 2.36 -19.33 -4.55
N THR A 149 1.15 -19.20 -4.01
CA THR A 149 0.90 -18.74 -2.65
C THR A 149 0.08 -19.77 -1.89
N GLY A 150 0.27 -19.86 -0.58
CA GLY A 150 -0.48 -20.81 0.24
C GLY A 150 -0.15 -20.68 1.72
N VAL A 151 -0.86 -21.47 2.53
CA VAL A 151 -0.71 -21.48 3.99
C VAL A 151 0.10 -22.70 4.39
N ASP A 152 1.19 -22.47 5.11
CA ASP A 152 2.03 -23.50 5.72
C ASP A 152 1.25 -24.17 6.86
N SER A 153 0.57 -25.25 6.48
CA SER A 153 -0.40 -25.95 7.32
C SER A 153 0.29 -26.97 8.22
N ASN A 154 1.45 -27.47 7.81
CA ASN A 154 2.26 -28.40 8.61
C ASN A 154 3.38 -27.72 9.42
N ARG A 155 3.56 -26.40 9.27
CA ARG A 155 4.55 -25.56 9.96
C ARG A 155 6.00 -25.96 9.68
N ASN A 156 6.29 -26.43 8.47
CA ASN A 156 7.64 -26.81 8.06
C ASN A 156 8.43 -25.65 7.41
N ALA A 157 7.83 -24.46 7.31
CA ALA A 157 8.38 -23.26 6.67
C ALA A 157 8.66 -23.41 5.16
N LEU A 158 8.07 -24.43 4.52
CA LEU A 158 8.13 -24.66 3.09
C LEU A 158 6.71 -24.62 2.52
N LEU A 159 6.56 -24.21 1.26
CA LEU A 159 5.28 -24.29 0.57
C LEU A 159 5.23 -25.58 -0.25
N ASP A 160 4.53 -26.57 0.28
CA ASP A 160 4.34 -27.88 -0.33
C ASP A 160 3.25 -27.86 -1.42
N PRO A 161 3.28 -28.78 -2.39
CA PRO A 161 2.31 -28.81 -3.48
C PRO A 161 0.83 -28.88 -3.05
N TRP A 162 0.55 -29.47 -1.89
CA TRP A 162 -0.81 -29.58 -1.33
C TRP A 162 -1.25 -28.33 -0.55
N GLU A 163 -0.31 -27.45 -0.20
CA GLU A 163 -0.57 -26.18 0.51
C GLU A 163 -0.76 -25.01 -0.46
N VAL A 164 -0.33 -25.17 -1.71
CA VAL A 164 -0.51 -24.19 -2.77
C VAL A 164 -1.98 -23.97 -3.04
N ASN A 165 -2.43 -22.73 -2.92
CA ASN A 165 -3.73 -22.31 -3.39
C ASN A 165 -3.66 -22.05 -4.89
N THR A 166 -4.07 -23.05 -5.68
CA THR A 166 -4.04 -22.97 -7.16
C THR A 166 -4.88 -21.82 -7.72
N SER A 167 -5.90 -21.35 -6.99
CA SER A 167 -6.72 -20.20 -7.40
C SER A 167 -5.96 -18.87 -7.27
N MET A 168 -4.89 -18.84 -6.49
CA MET A 168 -4.01 -17.68 -6.32
C MET A 168 -2.70 -17.80 -7.09
N THR A 169 -2.45 -18.93 -7.77
CA THR A 169 -1.27 -19.09 -8.63
C THR A 169 -1.31 -18.05 -9.76
N ARG A 170 -0.23 -17.27 -9.87
CA ARG A 170 -0.08 -16.20 -10.86
C ARG A 170 1.11 -16.45 -11.78
N TYR A 171 0.97 -16.10 -13.05
CA TYR A 171 2.05 -16.15 -14.03
C TYR A 171 2.47 -14.74 -14.43
N ILE A 172 3.78 -14.47 -14.41
CA ILE A 172 4.42 -13.29 -14.97
C ILE A 172 5.17 -13.74 -16.22
N CYS A 173 4.66 -13.39 -17.39
CA CYS A 173 5.24 -13.82 -18.66
C CYS A 173 6.25 -12.81 -19.20
N ASN A 174 7.31 -13.33 -19.84
CA ASN A 174 8.28 -12.52 -20.55
C ASN A 174 7.66 -11.87 -21.80
N GLY A 175 8.21 -10.72 -22.21
CA GLY A 175 7.84 -10.10 -23.48
C GLY A 175 8.26 -10.96 -24.68
N ILE A 176 7.48 -10.90 -25.76
CA ILE A 176 7.89 -11.47 -27.05
C ILE A 176 8.95 -10.55 -27.68
N GLN A 177 9.91 -11.13 -28.41
CA GLN A 177 10.85 -10.35 -29.20
C GLN A 177 10.08 -9.53 -30.25
N GLY A 178 10.44 -8.25 -30.39
CA GLY A 178 9.87 -7.39 -31.43
C GLY A 178 10.19 -7.90 -32.84
N PRO A 179 9.43 -7.49 -33.86
CA PRO A 179 9.73 -7.86 -35.24
C PRO A 179 11.11 -7.35 -35.65
N VAL A 180 11.76 -8.06 -36.59
CA VAL A 180 13.01 -7.60 -37.21
C VAL A 180 12.75 -6.25 -37.89
N GLY A 181 13.68 -5.31 -37.74
CA GLY A 181 13.59 -4.00 -38.39
C GLY A 181 13.59 -4.12 -39.93
N PRO A 182 13.02 -3.13 -40.65
CA PRO A 182 13.04 -3.15 -42.11
C PRO A 182 14.48 -3.17 -42.63
N VAL A 183 14.69 -3.82 -43.78
CA VAL A 183 15.97 -3.78 -44.51
C VAL A 183 16.31 -2.31 -44.83
N GLY A 184 17.57 -1.91 -44.62
CA GLY A 184 18.03 -0.57 -44.95
C GLY A 184 17.80 -0.24 -46.43
N GLN A 185 17.49 1.02 -46.74
CA GLN A 185 17.35 1.43 -48.14
C GLN A 185 18.65 1.14 -48.91
N GLN A 186 18.52 0.61 -50.12
CA GLN A 186 19.66 0.45 -51.02
C GLN A 186 20.35 1.80 -51.18
N GLY A 187 21.68 1.83 -51.06
CA GLY A 187 22.46 3.05 -51.28
C GLY A 187 22.19 3.62 -52.67
N ASN A 188 22.12 4.95 -52.76
CA ASN A 188 21.97 5.63 -54.04
C ASN A 188 23.04 5.15 -55.03
N THR A 189 22.64 4.90 -56.27
CA THR A 189 23.59 4.60 -57.36
C THR A 189 24.68 5.66 -57.38
N GLY A 190 25.95 5.23 -57.40
CA GLY A 190 27.09 6.13 -57.50
C GLY A 190 26.91 7.11 -58.66
N HIS A 191 27.33 8.34 -58.47
CA HIS A 191 27.34 9.36 -59.52
C HIS A 191 28.05 8.80 -60.76
N GLN A 192 27.41 8.95 -61.93
CA GLN A 192 28.00 8.52 -63.19
C GLN A 192 29.37 9.18 -63.34
N GLY A 193 30.43 8.37 -63.48
CA GLY A 193 31.78 8.87 -63.67
C GLY A 193 31.83 9.81 -64.86
N ILE A 194 32.57 10.92 -64.71
CA ILE A 194 32.86 11.83 -65.82
C ILE A 194 33.43 11.02 -67.00
N LYS A 195 32.89 11.25 -68.20
CA LYS A 195 33.30 10.55 -69.42
C LYS A 195 34.79 10.82 -69.67
N GLY A 196 35.62 9.79 -69.54
CA GLY A 196 37.04 9.86 -69.89
C GLY A 196 37.24 9.89 -71.41
N ASP A 197 38.33 10.54 -71.85
CA ASP A 197 38.75 10.56 -73.25
C ASP A 197 39.11 9.15 -73.77
N LYS A 198 38.88 8.95 -75.07
CA LYS A 198 38.91 7.66 -75.76
C LYS A 198 40.27 6.96 -75.63
N GLY A 199 40.30 5.84 -74.89
CA GLY A 199 41.40 4.87 -74.87
C GLY A 199 41.00 3.52 -75.49
N ASP A 200 42.00 2.77 -75.95
CA ASP A 200 41.85 1.49 -76.66
C ASP A 200 41.15 0.41 -75.84
N LYS A 201 40.49 -0.51 -76.56
CA LYS A 201 39.58 -1.53 -76.04
C LYS A 201 40.29 -2.51 -75.08
N GLY A 202 39.96 -2.43 -73.80
CA GLY A 202 40.32 -3.42 -72.78
C GLY A 202 39.30 -4.56 -72.67
N ASP A 203 39.79 -5.72 -72.23
CA ASP A 203 39.04 -6.98 -72.10
C ASP A 203 37.87 -6.89 -71.09
N LYS A 204 36.89 -7.77 -71.30
CA LYS A 204 35.65 -7.86 -70.53
C LYS A 204 35.94 -8.24 -69.07
N GLY A 205 35.54 -7.41 -68.12
CA GLY A 205 35.71 -7.65 -66.69
C GLY A 205 34.89 -8.86 -66.18
N ASP A 206 35.46 -9.54 -65.20
CA ASP A 206 34.88 -10.71 -64.54
C ASP A 206 33.55 -10.39 -63.82
N LYS A 207 32.70 -11.42 -63.75
CA LYS A 207 31.38 -11.36 -63.10
C LYS A 207 31.58 -11.16 -61.59
N GLY A 208 30.96 -10.12 -61.03
CA GLY A 208 31.06 -9.81 -59.60
C GLY A 208 30.64 -10.97 -58.69
N ASP A 209 31.35 -11.11 -57.58
CA ASP A 209 31.15 -12.15 -56.59
C ASP A 209 29.74 -12.13 -55.99
N LYS A 210 29.23 -13.33 -55.72
CA LYS A 210 27.96 -13.52 -55.02
C LYS A 210 28.09 -12.97 -53.60
N GLY A 211 27.19 -12.06 -53.21
CA GLY A 211 27.20 -11.45 -51.89
C GLY A 211 27.28 -12.48 -50.76
N GLU A 212 28.08 -12.15 -49.74
CA GLU A 212 28.32 -13.00 -48.58
C GLU A 212 27.01 -13.39 -47.89
N LYS A 213 26.93 -14.65 -47.45
CA LYS A 213 25.82 -15.16 -46.65
C LYS A 213 25.81 -14.39 -45.33
N GLY A 214 24.68 -13.79 -44.97
CA GLY A 214 24.55 -13.04 -43.71
C GLY A 214 24.98 -13.87 -42.50
N ASP A 215 25.64 -13.21 -41.56
CA ASP A 215 26.22 -13.83 -40.37
C ASP A 215 25.22 -14.70 -39.63
N GLN A 216 25.70 -15.84 -39.15
CA GLN A 216 24.93 -16.74 -38.29
C GLN A 216 24.56 -16.00 -37.00
N GLY A 217 23.28 -15.99 -36.66
CA GLY A 217 22.80 -15.42 -35.40
C GLY A 217 23.51 -16.05 -34.20
N ILE A 218 23.91 -15.20 -33.26
CA ILE A 218 24.58 -15.56 -32.01
C ILE A 218 23.76 -16.64 -31.28
N PRO A 219 24.32 -17.83 -30.98
CA PRO A 219 23.63 -18.84 -30.19
C PRO A 219 23.26 -18.32 -28.80
N GLY A 220 22.02 -18.57 -28.38
CA GLY A 220 21.49 -18.21 -27.07
C GLY A 220 22.20 -18.95 -25.95
N GLY A 221 23.18 -18.28 -25.36
CA GLY A 221 23.88 -18.68 -24.15
C GLY A 221 24.79 -17.54 -23.73
N PHE A 222 24.29 -16.61 -22.90
CA PHE A 222 25.13 -15.59 -22.29
C PHE A 222 26.02 -16.25 -21.23
N THR A 223 27.12 -16.87 -21.66
CA THR A 223 28.29 -17.14 -20.83
C THR A 223 29.27 -15.97 -20.94
N GLY A 224 28.76 -14.74 -20.81
CA GLY A 224 29.55 -13.52 -20.74
C GLY A 224 29.93 -13.23 -19.30
N SER A 225 31.19 -12.84 -19.08
CA SER A 225 31.63 -12.25 -17.82
C SER A 225 31.01 -10.86 -17.68
N PHE A 226 30.28 -10.60 -16.59
CA PHE A 226 29.75 -9.26 -16.31
C PHE A 226 30.82 -8.44 -15.59
N SER A 227 31.27 -7.34 -16.20
CA SER A 227 32.07 -6.34 -15.48
C SER A 227 31.11 -5.30 -14.90
N CYS A 228 31.12 -5.12 -13.57
CA CYS A 228 30.17 -4.25 -12.89
C CYS A 228 30.87 -3.14 -12.09
N ILE A 229 30.33 -1.92 -12.15
CA ILE A 229 30.73 -0.76 -11.36
C ILE A 229 29.53 -0.17 -10.63
N ASN A 230 29.78 0.62 -9.60
CA ASN A 230 28.75 1.43 -8.94
C ASN A 230 28.89 2.89 -9.41
N VAL A 231 27.77 3.51 -9.80
CA VAL A 231 27.72 4.92 -10.18
C VAL A 231 26.80 5.66 -9.21
N ASN A 232 27.29 6.76 -8.65
CA ASN A 232 26.54 7.60 -7.73
C ASN A 232 25.81 8.70 -8.51
N GLY A 233 24.54 8.92 -8.18
CA GLY A 233 23.75 10.06 -8.65
C GLY A 233 24.10 11.35 -7.90
N PRO A 234 23.51 12.49 -8.29
CA PRO A 234 23.71 13.75 -7.62
C PRO A 234 23.14 13.71 -6.20
N GLU A 235 23.85 14.36 -5.27
CA GLU A 235 23.43 14.54 -3.90
C GLU A 235 22.25 15.51 -3.81
N THR A 236 21.17 15.09 -3.16
CA THR A 236 20.02 15.94 -2.84
C THR A 236 19.93 16.19 -1.34
N SER A 237 19.46 17.38 -0.96
CA SER A 237 19.35 17.78 0.46
C SER A 237 18.21 17.01 1.15
N SER A 238 18.50 16.37 2.29
CA SER A 238 17.59 15.53 3.08
C SER A 238 16.35 16.22 3.64
N ARG A 239 16.20 17.54 3.46
CA ARG A 239 15.05 18.31 3.95
C ARG A 239 13.84 18.31 3.03
N ALA A 240 13.95 17.78 1.82
CA ALA A 240 12.85 17.67 0.89
C ALA A 240 12.35 16.22 0.83
N PHE A 241 11.35 15.89 1.66
CA PHE A 241 10.51 14.72 1.44
C PHE A 241 10.02 14.74 -0.03
N ASN A 242 10.26 13.65 -0.76
CA ASN A 242 10.02 13.48 -2.20
C ASN A 242 11.03 14.11 -3.19
N SER A 243 12.29 14.34 -2.82
CA SER A 243 13.32 14.66 -3.83
C SER A 243 13.91 13.40 -4.47
N PRO A 244 13.58 13.06 -5.73
CA PRO A 244 14.16 11.90 -6.39
C PRO A 244 15.64 12.17 -6.68
N SER A 245 16.51 11.24 -6.26
CA SER A 245 17.89 11.18 -6.77
C SER A 245 17.95 10.06 -7.82
N ARG A 246 18.61 10.35 -8.95
CA ARG A 246 18.73 9.44 -10.08
C ARG A 246 20.20 9.17 -10.38
N ALA A 247 20.58 7.90 -10.40
CA ALA A 247 21.90 7.46 -10.84
C ALA A 247 21.80 6.85 -12.25
N THR A 248 22.54 7.38 -13.21
CA THR A 248 22.49 6.96 -14.61
C THR A 248 23.82 6.35 -15.03
N CYS A 249 23.79 5.13 -15.55
CA CYS A 249 24.96 4.45 -16.09
C CYS A 249 25.37 5.07 -17.44
N PRO A 250 26.68 5.30 -17.67
CA PRO A 250 27.17 5.73 -18.97
C PRO A 250 26.96 4.61 -20.00
N ALA A 251 26.54 4.95 -21.22
CA ALA A 251 26.51 3.97 -22.31
C ALA A 251 27.93 3.41 -22.54
N PRO A 252 28.11 2.10 -22.78
CA PRO A 252 27.11 1.05 -23.05
C PRO A 252 26.64 0.23 -21.84
N TRP A 253 26.80 0.73 -20.60
CA TRP A 253 26.50 -0.03 -19.38
C TRP A 253 25.00 -0.03 -19.04
N ILE A 254 24.49 -1.16 -18.52
CA ILE A 254 23.08 -1.31 -18.12
C ILE A 254 22.94 -1.36 -16.60
N VAL A 255 21.82 -0.87 -16.07
CA VAL A 255 21.51 -0.95 -14.64
C VAL A 255 20.96 -2.34 -14.32
N THR A 256 21.61 -3.07 -13.41
CA THR A 256 21.14 -4.38 -12.93
C THR A 256 20.56 -4.33 -11.51
N GLY A 257 20.62 -3.17 -10.86
CA GLY A 257 20.12 -2.95 -9.51
C GLY A 257 20.69 -1.66 -8.91
N GLY A 258 20.43 -1.41 -7.64
CA GLY A 258 20.96 -0.23 -6.96
C GLY A 258 20.55 -0.17 -5.49
N ALA A 259 20.94 0.92 -4.82
CA ALA A 259 20.56 1.21 -3.45
C ALA A 259 20.41 2.72 -3.23
N CYS A 260 19.54 3.10 -2.28
CA CYS A 260 19.37 4.50 -1.88
C CYS A 260 20.17 4.75 -0.61
N ARG A 261 21.17 5.63 -0.69
CA ARG A 261 22.10 5.90 0.42
C ARG A 261 21.86 7.28 1.03
N HIS A 262 22.09 7.38 2.34
CA HIS A 262 22.10 8.64 3.08
C HIS A 262 23.41 8.81 3.82
N GLY A 263 24.03 10.00 3.70
CA GLY A 263 25.26 10.35 4.41
C GLY A 263 26.37 9.30 4.27
N SER A 264 26.78 8.70 5.39
CA SER A 264 27.87 7.71 5.53
C SER A 264 27.65 6.36 4.81
N GLY A 265 26.60 6.25 4.00
CA GLY A 265 26.37 5.11 3.12
C GLY A 265 25.30 4.13 3.59
N THR A 266 24.54 4.45 4.64
CA THR A 266 23.42 3.63 5.13
C THR A 266 22.31 3.54 4.08
N VAL A 267 21.75 2.35 3.88
CA VAL A 267 20.61 2.14 2.96
C VAL A 267 19.32 2.62 3.62
N VAL A 268 18.64 3.60 3.02
CA VAL A 268 17.54 4.36 3.67
C VAL A 268 16.24 4.44 2.86
N GLY A 269 16.10 3.66 1.79
CA GLY A 269 14.87 3.73 0.98
C GLY A 269 14.74 2.60 -0.01
N THR A 270 13.56 2.53 -0.60
CA THR A 270 13.25 1.65 -1.72
C THR A 270 13.54 2.38 -3.03
N GLY A 271 14.36 1.79 -3.89
CA GLY A 271 14.56 2.28 -5.24
C GLY A 271 14.05 1.29 -6.26
N SER A 272 13.72 1.80 -7.43
CA SER A 272 13.25 1.00 -8.55
C SER A 272 14.15 1.24 -9.74
N VAL A 273 14.51 0.17 -10.44
CA VAL A 273 15.11 0.28 -11.76
C VAL A 273 14.03 0.84 -12.69
N ILE A 274 14.29 1.99 -13.29
CA ILE A 274 13.43 2.54 -14.34
C ILE A 274 13.91 1.98 -15.67
N TYR A 275 12.99 1.61 -16.56
CA TYR A 275 13.31 1.11 -17.90
C TYR A 275 14.40 1.96 -18.58
N GLY A 276 15.58 1.37 -18.82
CA GLY A 276 16.75 2.05 -19.39
C GLY A 276 18.04 1.92 -18.56
N ASN A 277 18.91 2.92 -18.63
CA ASN A 277 20.22 3.00 -17.97
C ASN A 277 20.19 3.79 -16.64
N SER A 278 19.04 3.91 -15.97
CA SER A 278 18.88 4.75 -14.76
C SER A 278 18.22 4.05 -13.58
N TYR A 279 18.69 4.35 -12.37
CA TYR A 279 18.16 3.88 -11.09
C TYR A 279 17.60 5.06 -10.29
N ASP A 280 16.31 5.01 -9.92
CA ASP A 280 15.64 6.06 -9.16
C ASP A 280 15.43 5.67 -7.71
N CYS A 281 15.68 6.64 -6.84
CA CYS A 281 15.53 6.50 -5.40
C CYS A 281 14.43 7.42 -4.87
N VAL A 282 13.52 6.83 -4.10
CA VAL A 282 12.50 7.54 -3.34
C VAL A 282 12.64 7.16 -1.87
N LEU A 283 12.76 8.15 -0.99
CA LEU A 283 12.83 7.91 0.45
C LEU A 283 11.44 7.58 0.98
N THR A 284 11.34 6.52 1.77
CA THR A 284 10.07 6.03 2.34
C THR A 284 9.88 6.41 3.81
N GLY A 285 10.80 7.18 4.41
CA GLY A 285 10.68 7.62 5.80
C GLY A 285 11.66 8.72 6.22
N PRO A 286 11.44 9.35 7.39
CA PRO A 286 12.36 10.34 7.96
C PRO A 286 13.72 9.72 8.29
N THR A 287 14.80 10.28 7.74
CA THR A 287 16.17 9.91 8.15
C THR A 287 16.57 10.73 9.38
N SER A 288 16.85 10.08 10.50
CA SER A 288 17.38 10.75 11.70
C SER A 288 18.86 11.10 11.50
N GLY A 289 19.15 12.26 10.91
CA GLY A 289 20.51 12.79 10.77
C GLY A 289 20.66 13.85 9.67
N ALA A 290 21.62 14.76 9.82
CA ALA A 290 22.04 15.66 8.76
C ALA A 290 22.91 14.90 7.74
N GLY A 291 22.52 14.89 6.47
CA GLY A 291 23.26 14.19 5.40
C GLY A 291 22.58 14.37 4.03
N SER A 292 23.35 14.22 2.96
CA SER A 292 22.81 14.19 1.58
C SER A 292 22.27 12.80 1.25
N VAL A 293 21.22 12.75 0.44
CA VAL A 293 20.67 11.50 -0.11
C VAL A 293 21.12 11.36 -1.56
N TYR A 294 21.55 10.17 -1.96
CA TYR A 294 21.90 9.89 -3.35
C TYR A 294 21.59 8.45 -3.74
N ALA A 295 21.27 8.27 -5.02
CA ALA A 295 21.10 6.98 -5.64
C ALA A 295 22.46 6.36 -5.97
N VAL A 296 22.59 5.05 -5.81
CA VAL A 296 23.74 4.27 -6.29
C VAL A 296 23.22 3.21 -7.25
N ALA A 297 23.57 3.33 -8.53
CA ALA A 297 23.25 2.35 -9.55
C ALA A 297 24.37 1.31 -9.66
N ARG A 298 24.02 0.02 -9.72
CA ARG A 298 24.91 -1.06 -10.12
C ARG A 298 24.85 -1.19 -11.64
N CYS A 299 25.88 -0.69 -12.29
CA CYS A 299 26.04 -0.71 -13.74
C CYS A 299 26.86 -1.93 -14.13
N CYS A 300 26.35 -2.78 -15.01
CA CYS A 300 27.11 -3.90 -15.55
C CYS A 300 27.23 -3.78 -17.07
N LEU A 301 28.41 -4.11 -17.58
CA LEU A 301 28.71 -4.25 -18.99
C LEU A 301 28.89 -5.74 -19.30
N VAL A 302 28.22 -6.19 -20.36
CA VAL A 302 28.45 -7.52 -20.93
C VAL A 302 29.75 -7.44 -21.73
N GLN A 303 30.79 -8.17 -21.31
CA GLN A 303 32.02 -8.33 -22.08
C GLN A 303 31.91 -9.50 -23.05
#